data_AF-A0A9E1YYR2-F1
#
_entry.id   AF-A0A9E1YYR2-F1
#
_cell.length_a   1.000
_cell.length_b   1.000
_cell.length_c   1.000
_cell.angle_alpha   90.00
_cell.angle_beta   90.00
_cell.angle_gamma   90.00
#
_symmetry.space_group_name_H-M   'P 1'
#
loop_
_entity.id
_entity.type
_entity.pdbx_description
1 polymer ?
#
loop_
_entity_poly.entity_id
_entity_poly.type
_entity_poly.pdbx_seq_one_letter_code
_entity_poly.pdbx_strand_id
1 'polypeptide(L)'
;MDYRKITVRVLLCSLGIAAVSGLLAIFLPGGTGITGRLLGTAILTAACSAFLLFSVQRSEVPNTKSFGISLGFTMLCVYFCVVIAIWAHYLTKSFFNTSNVEEKFAGSALLIAGCGILVSLGFLCTPHKKIRLSGAILSGVWLICLLLWLVVIWSGNSSVLTSRAEYVAYPLQTLFPLLVLCAIRRNNLYMGVSIGFAVTCIVASQIALFTTSGSIEDNNSLFLFILSTGCLAAFLAVLNIIHFRPASKSIRWAEIPTCILTSAAILLFAIAVYYNANHMQLPELLLRLGVGLGILSSTSILALLVGQLLRSSVFTIYSGSGIQAVCPRCLSEFFVPSGKSRCGICNLHMKLYIESPNCSSCGYDISKLEDCVNCPECGKPIKSASTLQ
;
A
#
# COMPACT_ATOMS: atom_id res chain seq x y z
N MET A 1 4.75 26.84 -7.31
CA MET A 1 3.53 26.07 -6.95
C MET A 1 3.95 24.78 -6.27
N ASP A 2 3.39 24.45 -5.12
CA ASP A 2 3.64 23.16 -4.46
C ASP A 2 2.85 22.05 -5.16
N TYR A 3 3.43 21.44 -6.19
CA TYR A 3 2.83 20.29 -6.91
C TYR A 3 2.36 19.18 -5.95
N ARG A 4 3.06 19.02 -4.81
CA ARG A 4 2.70 18.06 -3.75
C ARG A 4 1.34 18.37 -3.11
N LYS A 5 1.00 19.63 -2.85
CA LYS A 5 -0.30 19.99 -2.25
C LYS A 5 -1.46 19.72 -3.20
N ILE A 6 -1.28 20.04 -4.48
CA ILE A 6 -2.28 19.78 -5.53
C ILE A 6 -2.49 18.27 -5.67
N THR A 7 -1.38 17.54 -5.80
CA THR A 7 -1.34 16.07 -5.86
C THR A 7 -2.12 15.42 -4.73
N VAL A 8 -1.88 15.86 -3.49
CA VAL A 8 -2.56 15.33 -2.31
C VAL A 8 -4.05 15.62 -2.35
N ARG A 9 -4.45 16.84 -2.73
CA ARG A 9 -5.88 17.19 -2.82
C ARG A 9 -6.58 16.32 -3.85
N VAL A 10 -5.97 16.15 -5.02
CA VAL A 10 -6.48 15.25 -6.07
C VAL A 10 -6.60 13.83 -5.54
N LEU A 11 -5.59 13.35 -4.81
CA LEU A 11 -5.61 12.02 -4.20
C LEU A 11 -6.75 11.86 -3.17
N LEU A 12 -6.93 12.82 -2.25
CA LEU A 12 -8.01 12.79 -1.26
C LEU A 12 -9.39 12.88 -1.92
N CYS A 13 -9.56 13.72 -2.95
CA CYS A 13 -10.78 13.77 -3.73
C CYS A 13 -11.06 12.43 -4.42
N SER A 14 -10.05 11.80 -5.03
CA SER A 14 -10.19 10.49 -5.68
C SER A 14 -10.56 9.39 -4.69
N LEU A 15 -9.98 9.42 -3.48
CA LEU A 15 -10.33 8.52 -2.38
C LEU A 15 -11.76 8.74 -1.89
N GLY A 16 -12.20 9.99 -1.79
CA GLY A 16 -13.59 10.33 -1.45
C GLY A 16 -14.58 9.79 -2.48
N ILE A 17 -14.27 9.97 -3.78
CA ILE A 17 -15.10 9.43 -4.88
C ILE A 17 -15.12 7.89 -4.82
N ALA A 18 -13.99 7.24 -4.57
CA ALA A 18 -13.91 5.79 -4.41
C ALA A 18 -14.71 5.28 -3.19
N ALA A 19 -14.69 6.01 -2.07
CA ALA A 19 -15.48 5.65 -0.88
C ALA A 19 -16.98 5.79 -1.12
N VAL A 20 -17.43 6.89 -1.75
CA VAL A 20 -18.84 7.08 -2.14
C VAL A 20 -19.26 6.00 -3.14
N SER A 21 -18.39 5.67 -4.09
CA SER A 21 -18.57 4.56 -5.03
C SER A 21 -18.76 3.21 -4.34
N GLY A 22 -17.94 2.91 -3.33
CA GLY A 22 -18.06 1.70 -2.51
C GLY A 22 -19.37 1.64 -1.73
N LEU A 23 -19.84 2.77 -1.18
CA LEU A 23 -21.15 2.87 -0.52
C LEU A 23 -22.29 2.63 -1.52
N LEU A 24 -22.24 3.27 -2.69
CA LEU A 24 -23.25 3.11 -3.74
C LEU A 24 -23.31 1.65 -4.24
N ALA A 25 -22.17 0.95 -4.32
CA ALA A 25 -22.12 -0.46 -4.71
C ALA A 25 -22.88 -1.40 -3.75
N ILE A 26 -23.11 -1.00 -2.49
CA ILE A 26 -23.91 -1.78 -1.54
C ILE A 26 -25.40 -1.68 -1.88
N PHE A 27 -25.87 -0.48 -2.25
CA PHE A 27 -27.29 -0.21 -2.47
C PHE A 27 -27.75 -0.46 -3.90
N LEU A 28 -26.88 -0.28 -4.89
CA LEU A 28 -27.24 -0.44 -6.29
C LEU A 28 -27.36 -1.92 -6.65
N PRO A 29 -28.49 -2.35 -7.26
CA PRO A 29 -28.63 -3.72 -7.74
C PRO A 29 -27.56 -4.07 -8.76
N GLY A 30 -27.05 -5.30 -8.68
CA GLY A 30 -25.84 -5.77 -9.34
C GLY A 30 -25.82 -5.46 -10.82
N GLY A 31 -25.24 -4.31 -11.18
CA GLY A 31 -24.93 -3.95 -12.55
C GLY A 31 -23.72 -4.72 -13.01
N THR A 32 -23.87 -6.03 -13.26
CA THR A 32 -22.87 -6.90 -13.91
C THR A 32 -22.46 -6.38 -15.30
N GLY A 33 -23.14 -5.35 -15.80
CA GLY A 33 -22.79 -4.63 -17.02
C GLY A 33 -21.80 -3.49 -16.83
N ILE A 34 -22.05 -2.42 -17.57
CA ILE A 34 -21.12 -1.30 -17.78
C ILE A 34 -20.81 -0.55 -16.47
N THR A 35 -21.76 -0.44 -15.54
CA THR A 35 -21.61 0.33 -14.30
C THR A 35 -20.51 -0.25 -13.39
N GLY A 36 -20.49 -1.57 -13.16
CA GLY A 36 -19.45 -2.20 -12.34
C GLY A 36 -18.05 -2.05 -12.93
N ARG A 37 -17.95 -2.09 -14.26
CA ARG A 37 -16.69 -1.91 -15.00
C ARG A 37 -16.18 -0.47 -14.89
N LEU A 38 -17.05 0.52 -15.10
CA LEU A 38 -16.73 1.93 -14.89
C LEU A 38 -16.27 2.18 -13.45
N LEU A 39 -16.97 1.62 -12.47
CA LEU A 39 -16.60 1.72 -11.06
C LEU A 39 -15.20 1.13 -10.79
N GLY A 40 -14.95 -0.08 -11.28
CA GLY A 40 -13.67 -0.76 -11.16
C GLY A 40 -12.52 0.05 -11.77
N THR A 41 -12.72 0.62 -12.96
CA THR A 41 -11.71 1.47 -13.60
C THR A 41 -11.44 2.76 -12.82
N ALA A 42 -12.47 3.38 -12.25
CA ALA A 42 -12.31 4.59 -11.45
C ALA A 42 -11.50 4.32 -10.18
N ILE A 43 -11.82 3.24 -9.46
CA ILE A 43 -11.09 2.82 -8.25
C ILE A 43 -9.64 2.46 -8.58
N LEU A 44 -9.43 1.67 -9.64
CA LEU A 44 -8.10 1.30 -10.10
C LEU A 44 -7.28 2.55 -10.45
N THR A 45 -7.87 3.51 -11.18
CA THR A 45 -7.19 4.74 -11.59
C THR A 45 -6.81 5.57 -10.36
N ALA A 46 -7.69 5.70 -9.37
CA ALA A 46 -7.40 6.40 -8.12
C ALA A 46 -6.24 5.73 -7.36
N ALA A 47 -6.28 4.41 -7.21
CA ALA A 47 -5.23 3.64 -6.53
C ALA A 47 -3.89 3.75 -7.27
N CYS A 48 -3.86 3.52 -8.58
CA CYS A 48 -2.64 3.60 -9.38
C CYS A 48 -2.05 5.02 -9.37
N SER A 49 -2.90 6.05 -9.43
CA SER A 49 -2.46 7.45 -9.30
C SER A 49 -1.79 7.69 -7.95
N ALA A 50 -2.36 7.20 -6.84
CA ALA A 50 -1.75 7.30 -5.51
C ALA A 50 -0.35 6.69 -5.47
N PHE A 51 -0.19 5.47 -5.99
CA PHE A 51 1.09 4.77 -6.00
C PHE A 51 2.09 5.38 -6.96
N LEU A 52 1.65 5.90 -8.12
CA LEU A 52 2.50 6.64 -9.05
C LEU A 52 3.04 7.92 -8.43
N LEU A 53 2.22 8.66 -7.68
CA LEU A 53 2.66 9.86 -6.97
C LEU A 53 3.70 9.51 -5.89
N PHE A 54 3.48 8.42 -5.16
CA PHE A 54 4.46 7.91 -4.20
C PHE A 54 5.77 7.47 -4.89
N SER A 55 5.66 6.80 -6.04
CA SER A 55 6.77 6.40 -6.90
C SER A 55 7.59 7.61 -7.37
N VAL A 56 6.95 8.68 -7.87
CA VAL A 56 7.60 9.92 -8.29
C VAL A 56 8.36 10.56 -7.13
N GLN A 57 7.73 10.71 -5.96
CA GLN A 57 8.39 11.27 -4.77
C GLN A 57 9.64 10.48 -4.37
N ARG A 58 9.58 9.15 -4.47
CA ARG A 58 10.71 8.28 -4.13
C ARG A 58 11.80 8.27 -5.21
N SER A 59 11.42 8.51 -6.46
CA SER A 59 12.35 8.62 -7.59
C SER A 59 13.27 9.86 -7.51
N GLU A 60 12.80 10.94 -6.86
CA GLU A 60 13.58 12.17 -6.66
C GLU A 60 14.74 11.99 -5.66
N VAL A 61 14.63 11.04 -4.73
CA VAL A 61 15.64 10.80 -3.69
C VAL A 61 16.68 9.80 -4.21
N PRO A 62 17.99 10.15 -4.26
CA PRO A 62 19.02 9.31 -4.87
C PRO A 62 19.04 7.88 -4.32
N ASN A 63 18.89 7.72 -3.01
CA ASN A 63 18.93 6.43 -2.33
C ASN A 63 17.70 5.55 -2.61
N THR A 64 16.53 6.14 -2.90
CA THR A 64 15.29 5.38 -3.16
C THR A 64 14.87 5.44 -4.63
N LYS A 65 15.76 5.92 -5.51
CA LYS A 65 15.45 6.14 -6.92
C LYS A 65 14.99 4.85 -7.61
N SER A 66 15.74 3.76 -7.44
CA SER A 66 15.41 2.45 -8.03
C SER A 66 14.07 1.90 -7.55
N PHE A 67 13.74 2.11 -6.27
CA PHE A 67 12.45 1.74 -5.72
C PHE A 67 11.30 2.51 -6.38
N GLY A 68 11.43 3.83 -6.50
CA GLY A 68 10.43 4.67 -7.16
C GLY A 68 10.19 4.21 -8.60
N ILE A 69 11.24 4.01 -9.39
CA ILE A 69 11.13 3.57 -10.79
C ILE A 69 10.46 2.18 -10.88
N SER A 70 10.90 1.20 -10.08
CA SER A 70 10.31 -0.15 -10.06
C SER A 70 8.83 -0.13 -9.71
N LEU A 71 8.45 0.63 -8.68
CA LEU A 71 7.06 0.75 -8.26
C LEU A 71 6.21 1.42 -9.34
N GLY A 72 6.75 2.46 -10.00
CA GLY A 72 6.06 3.17 -11.06
C GLY A 72 5.78 2.27 -12.28
N PHE A 73 6.80 1.52 -12.70
CA PHE A 73 6.66 0.54 -13.77
C PHE A 73 5.67 -0.57 -13.43
N THR A 74 5.76 -1.12 -12.20
CA THR A 74 4.82 -2.14 -11.72
C THR A 74 3.38 -1.65 -11.80
N MET A 75 3.10 -0.44 -11.31
CA MET A 75 1.74 0.12 -11.32
C MET A 75 1.23 0.40 -12.73
N LEU A 76 2.10 0.81 -13.65
CA LEU A 76 1.73 1.00 -15.06
C LEU A 76 1.33 -0.33 -15.70
N CYS A 77 2.10 -1.39 -15.48
CA CYS A 77 1.78 -2.72 -15.99
C CYS A 77 0.47 -3.27 -15.38
N VAL A 78 0.29 -3.14 -14.06
CA VAL A 78 -0.95 -3.54 -13.38
C VAL A 78 -2.14 -2.78 -13.96
N TYR A 79 -2.03 -1.44 -14.07
CA TYR A 79 -3.09 -0.61 -14.62
C TYR A 79 -3.49 -1.06 -16.02
N PHE A 80 -2.51 -1.24 -16.90
CA PHE A 80 -2.74 -1.71 -18.26
C PHE A 80 -3.44 -3.07 -18.30
N CYS A 81 -2.94 -4.05 -17.54
CA CYS A 81 -3.53 -5.39 -17.50
C CYS A 81 -4.97 -5.38 -16.94
N VAL A 82 -5.24 -4.63 -15.86
CA VAL A 82 -6.60 -4.58 -15.29
C VAL A 82 -7.56 -3.84 -16.20
N VAL A 83 -7.16 -2.72 -16.82
CA VAL A 83 -8.02 -2.01 -17.79
C VAL A 83 -8.35 -2.93 -18.96
N ILE A 84 -7.38 -3.66 -19.50
CA ILE A 84 -7.66 -4.65 -20.54
C ILE A 84 -8.58 -5.73 -20.00
N ALA A 85 -8.34 -6.32 -18.83
CA ALA A 85 -9.24 -7.33 -18.27
C ALA A 85 -10.69 -6.83 -18.16
N ILE A 86 -10.89 -5.63 -17.61
CA ILE A 86 -12.21 -5.02 -17.42
C ILE A 86 -12.93 -4.78 -18.76
N TRP A 87 -12.21 -4.43 -19.82
CA TRP A 87 -12.81 -4.11 -21.13
C TRP A 87 -12.67 -5.23 -22.18
N ALA A 88 -11.91 -6.28 -21.88
CA ALA A 88 -11.55 -7.35 -22.81
C ALA A 88 -12.81 -7.97 -23.40
N HIS A 89 -13.81 -8.30 -22.57
CA HIS A 89 -15.07 -8.88 -23.03
C HIS A 89 -15.72 -8.13 -24.22
N TYR A 90 -15.65 -6.80 -24.26
CA TYR A 90 -16.22 -6.00 -25.35
C TYR A 90 -15.31 -5.99 -26.59
N LEU A 91 -13.99 -5.97 -26.38
CA LEU A 91 -13.00 -5.97 -27.45
C LEU A 91 -12.89 -7.34 -28.11
N THR A 92 -12.83 -8.42 -27.33
CA THR A 92 -12.62 -9.77 -27.83
C THR A 92 -13.86 -10.35 -28.48
N LYS A 93 -15.07 -10.11 -27.95
CA LYS A 93 -16.31 -10.54 -28.63
C LYS A 93 -16.41 -10.03 -30.06
N SER A 94 -15.83 -8.87 -30.36
CA SER A 94 -15.82 -8.30 -31.72
C SER A 94 -14.64 -8.75 -32.59
N PHE A 95 -13.50 -9.17 -32.03
CA PHE A 95 -12.26 -9.37 -32.79
C PHE A 95 -11.59 -10.74 -32.61
N PHE A 96 -11.68 -11.35 -31.44
CA PHE A 96 -10.94 -12.56 -31.09
C PHE A 96 -11.89 -13.52 -30.38
N ASN A 97 -12.29 -14.60 -31.07
CA ASN A 97 -13.21 -15.64 -30.59
C ASN A 97 -12.60 -16.51 -29.46
N THR A 98 -11.78 -15.93 -28.58
CA THR A 98 -11.05 -16.60 -27.51
C THR A 98 -11.66 -16.20 -26.16
N SER A 99 -12.28 -17.16 -25.48
CA SER A 99 -13.05 -16.95 -24.25
C SER A 99 -12.21 -16.59 -23.01
N ASN A 100 -10.88 -16.80 -23.02
CA ASN A 100 -10.08 -16.79 -21.79
C ASN A 100 -9.12 -15.60 -21.65
N VAL A 101 -9.21 -14.59 -22.52
CA VAL A 101 -8.28 -13.45 -22.52
C VAL A 101 -8.46 -12.57 -21.27
N GLU A 102 -9.71 -12.37 -20.83
CA GLU A 102 -10.04 -11.61 -19.62
C GLU A 102 -9.36 -12.21 -18.38
N GLU A 103 -9.50 -13.52 -18.19
CA GLU A 103 -8.89 -14.25 -17.07
C GLU A 103 -7.36 -14.19 -17.12
N LYS A 104 -6.75 -14.32 -18.31
CA LYS A 104 -5.29 -14.21 -18.46
C LYS A 104 -4.77 -12.83 -18.06
N PHE A 105 -5.44 -11.75 -18.46
CA PHE A 105 -5.05 -10.40 -18.06
C PHE A 105 -5.32 -10.11 -16.59
N ALA A 106 -6.45 -10.58 -16.05
CA ALA A 106 -6.76 -10.46 -14.62
C ALA A 106 -5.73 -11.20 -13.76
N GLY A 107 -5.41 -12.44 -14.15
CA GLY A 107 -4.34 -13.25 -13.55
C GLY A 107 -3.01 -12.52 -13.63
N SER A 108 -2.58 -12.09 -14.83
CA SER A 108 -1.33 -11.35 -15.02
C SER A 108 -1.26 -10.09 -14.15
N ALA A 109 -2.35 -9.32 -14.05
CA ALA A 109 -2.42 -8.13 -13.20
C ALA A 109 -2.21 -8.48 -11.71
N LEU A 110 -2.87 -9.53 -11.22
CA LEU A 110 -2.71 -10.00 -9.86
C LEU A 110 -1.26 -10.43 -9.58
N LEU A 111 -0.63 -11.13 -10.54
CA LEU A 111 0.76 -11.54 -10.43
C LEU A 111 1.72 -10.37 -10.38
N ILE A 112 1.58 -9.44 -11.31
CA ILE A 112 2.43 -8.25 -11.40
C ILE A 112 2.24 -7.39 -10.14
N ALA A 113 1.01 -7.26 -9.64
CA ALA A 113 0.76 -6.54 -8.39
C ALA A 113 1.46 -7.23 -7.20
N GLY A 114 1.25 -8.53 -6.99
CA GLY A 114 1.83 -9.26 -5.88
C GLY A 114 3.36 -9.32 -5.94
N CYS A 115 3.91 -9.86 -7.02
CA CYS A 115 5.36 -10.02 -7.19
C CYS A 115 6.06 -8.67 -7.37
N GLY A 116 5.46 -7.74 -8.13
CA GLY A 116 6.06 -6.44 -8.39
C GLY A 116 6.18 -5.55 -7.14
N ILE A 117 5.26 -5.67 -6.18
CA ILE A 117 5.41 -5.03 -4.86
C ILE A 117 6.64 -5.62 -4.12
N LEU A 118 6.81 -6.94 -4.13
CA LEU A 118 7.96 -7.60 -3.47
C LEU A 118 9.29 -7.26 -4.15
N VAL A 119 9.32 -7.22 -5.48
CA VAL A 119 10.46 -6.76 -6.27
C VAL A 119 10.80 -5.31 -5.90
N SER A 120 9.79 -4.44 -5.82
CA SER A 120 9.96 -3.06 -5.41
C SER A 120 10.51 -2.96 -3.98
N LEU A 121 10.00 -3.75 -3.02
CA LEU A 121 10.55 -3.82 -1.66
C LEU A 121 12.02 -4.27 -1.64
N GLY A 122 12.41 -5.23 -2.47
CA GLY A 122 13.83 -5.62 -2.63
C GLY A 122 14.71 -4.44 -3.07
N PHE A 123 14.22 -3.63 -4.02
CA PHE A 123 14.92 -2.41 -4.45
C PHE A 123 14.99 -1.34 -3.35
N LEU A 124 14.00 -1.27 -2.46
CA LEU A 124 14.03 -0.36 -1.30
C LEU A 124 15.15 -0.73 -0.30
N CYS A 125 15.50 -2.03 -0.19
CA CYS A 125 16.56 -2.51 0.70
C CYS A 125 17.98 -2.33 0.11
N THR A 126 18.10 -2.23 -1.21
CA THR A 126 19.39 -2.13 -1.93
C THR A 126 20.34 -1.00 -1.46
N PRO A 127 19.89 0.23 -1.12
CA PRO A 127 20.79 1.29 -0.63
C PRO A 127 21.44 1.00 0.72
N HIS A 128 20.90 0.10 1.53
CA HIS A 128 21.40 -0.18 2.88
C HIS A 128 22.45 -1.30 2.86
N LYS A 129 23.73 -0.96 3.13
CA LYS A 129 24.88 -1.89 3.07
C LYS A 129 24.63 -3.24 3.76
N LYS A 130 23.99 -3.25 4.94
CA LYS A 130 23.76 -4.47 5.73
C LYS A 130 22.72 -5.42 5.13
N ILE A 131 21.72 -4.90 4.41
CA ILE A 131 20.59 -5.67 3.86
C ILE A 131 20.58 -5.70 2.33
N ARG A 132 21.62 -5.15 1.69
CA ARG A 132 21.71 -5.04 0.23
C ARG A 132 21.63 -6.40 -0.46
N LEU A 133 22.35 -7.40 0.07
CA LEU A 133 22.34 -8.75 -0.49
C LEU A 133 20.94 -9.38 -0.38
N SER A 134 20.31 -9.28 0.79
CA SER A 134 18.95 -9.78 1.01
C SER A 134 17.93 -9.11 0.09
N GLY A 135 18.03 -7.80 -0.10
CA GLY A 135 17.17 -7.05 -1.02
C GLY A 135 17.34 -7.49 -2.48
N ALA A 136 18.58 -7.72 -2.92
CA ALA A 136 18.88 -8.19 -4.26
C ALA A 136 18.42 -9.63 -4.51
N ILE A 137 18.58 -10.52 -3.53
CA ILE A 137 18.07 -11.89 -3.61
C ILE A 137 16.55 -11.87 -3.67
N LEU A 138 15.89 -11.08 -2.81
CA LEU A 138 14.44 -10.95 -2.78
C LEU A 138 13.91 -10.47 -4.14
N SER A 139 14.47 -9.40 -4.70
CA SER A 139 14.01 -8.89 -6.01
C SER A 139 14.30 -9.87 -7.14
N GLY A 140 15.47 -10.54 -7.14
CA GLY A 140 15.83 -11.53 -8.15
C GLY A 140 14.89 -12.74 -8.16
N VAL A 141 14.65 -13.33 -6.99
CA VAL A 141 13.75 -14.50 -6.85
C VAL A 141 12.34 -14.15 -7.32
N TRP A 142 11.77 -13.04 -6.86
CA TRP A 142 10.40 -12.66 -7.23
C TRP A 142 10.26 -12.22 -8.68
N LEU A 143 11.30 -11.65 -9.28
CA LEU A 143 11.31 -11.35 -10.71
C LEU A 143 11.30 -12.63 -11.55
N ILE A 144 12.12 -13.62 -11.18
CA ILE A 144 12.14 -14.92 -11.87
C ILE A 144 10.77 -15.62 -11.73
N CYS A 145 10.20 -15.65 -10.51
CA CYS A 145 8.87 -16.20 -10.28
C CYS A 145 7.81 -15.52 -11.14
N LEU A 146 7.81 -14.17 -11.20
CA LEU A 146 6.87 -13.41 -12.02
C LEU A 146 6.97 -13.78 -13.50
N LEU A 147 8.19 -13.85 -14.04
CA LEU A 147 8.41 -14.18 -15.45
C LEU A 147 7.95 -15.61 -15.78
N LEU A 148 8.30 -16.58 -14.93
CA LEU A 148 7.88 -17.97 -15.11
C LEU A 148 6.35 -18.09 -15.13
N TRP A 149 5.66 -17.38 -14.23
CA TRP A 149 4.21 -17.43 -14.17
C TRP A 149 3.53 -16.74 -15.36
N LEU A 150 4.07 -15.62 -15.82
CA LEU A 150 3.56 -14.98 -17.05
C LEU A 150 3.70 -15.95 -18.24
N VAL A 151 4.82 -16.68 -18.34
CA VAL A 151 4.97 -17.72 -19.36
C VAL A 151 3.90 -18.82 -19.19
N VAL A 152 3.61 -19.29 -17.97
CA VAL A 152 2.57 -20.29 -17.72
C VAL A 152 1.19 -19.81 -18.16
N ILE A 153 0.75 -18.63 -17.71
CA ILE A 153 -0.57 -18.05 -18.06
C ILE A 153 -0.72 -17.90 -19.59
N TRP A 154 0.33 -17.46 -20.26
CA TRP A 154 0.26 -17.14 -21.68
C TRP A 154 0.50 -18.35 -22.60
N SER A 155 1.29 -19.35 -22.16
CA SER A 155 1.59 -20.55 -22.95
C SER A 155 0.36 -21.39 -23.30
N GLY A 156 -0.69 -21.34 -22.47
CA GLY A 156 -1.94 -22.08 -22.70
C GLY A 156 -1.79 -23.61 -22.65
N ASN A 157 -0.61 -24.13 -22.34
CA ASN A 157 -0.35 -25.56 -22.27
C ASN A 157 -0.61 -26.05 -20.84
N SER A 158 -1.75 -26.69 -20.62
CA SER A 158 -2.22 -27.24 -19.34
C SER A 158 -1.49 -28.51 -18.88
N SER A 159 -0.33 -28.83 -19.45
CA SER A 159 0.38 -30.07 -19.14
C SER A 159 0.84 -30.09 -17.68
N VAL A 160 0.71 -31.24 -17.03
CA VAL A 160 1.10 -31.66 -15.64
C VAL A 160 2.27 -30.92 -14.97
N LEU A 161 3.22 -30.35 -15.72
CA LEU A 161 4.26 -29.48 -15.16
C LEU A 161 3.71 -28.15 -14.61
N THR A 162 2.67 -27.58 -15.25
CA THR A 162 2.03 -26.34 -14.79
C THR A 162 1.30 -26.56 -13.46
N SER A 163 0.54 -27.66 -13.33
CA SER A 163 -0.20 -27.96 -12.10
C SER A 163 0.72 -28.14 -10.89
N ARG A 164 1.86 -28.83 -11.05
CA ARG A 164 2.83 -28.99 -9.94
C ARG A 164 3.54 -27.69 -9.57
N ALA A 165 3.89 -26.86 -10.55
CA ALA A 165 4.52 -25.57 -10.29
C ALA A 165 3.54 -24.60 -9.60
N GLU A 166 2.26 -24.65 -9.97
CA GLU A 166 1.19 -23.88 -9.35
C GLU A 166 1.03 -24.22 -7.86
N TYR A 167 1.13 -25.50 -7.46
CA TYR A 167 0.99 -25.90 -6.04
C TYR A 167 2.05 -25.28 -5.13
N VAL A 168 3.30 -25.21 -5.58
CA VAL A 168 4.38 -24.65 -4.77
C VAL A 168 4.30 -23.13 -4.77
N ALA A 169 4.08 -22.53 -5.94
CA ALA A 169 4.24 -21.10 -6.09
C ALA A 169 2.98 -20.30 -5.67
N TYR A 170 1.77 -20.88 -5.73
CA TYR A 170 0.54 -20.16 -5.38
C TYR A 170 0.49 -19.74 -3.89
N PRO A 171 0.74 -20.64 -2.91
CA PRO A 171 0.78 -20.24 -1.50
C PRO A 171 1.93 -19.31 -1.22
N LEU A 172 3.08 -19.52 -1.87
CA LEU A 172 4.23 -18.61 -1.73
C LEU A 172 3.83 -17.20 -2.16
N GLN A 173 3.21 -17.04 -3.32
CA GLN A 173 2.87 -15.73 -3.85
C GLN A 173 1.77 -15.01 -3.06
N THR A 174 0.71 -15.73 -2.67
CA THR A 174 -0.43 -15.14 -1.98
C THR A 174 -0.10 -14.81 -0.52
N LEU A 175 0.70 -15.66 0.14
CA LEU A 175 0.95 -15.57 1.57
C LEU A 175 2.29 -14.90 1.93
N PHE A 176 3.24 -14.81 1.00
CA PHE A 176 4.52 -14.14 1.29
C PHE A 176 4.38 -12.62 1.50
N PRO A 177 3.60 -11.85 0.71
CA PRO A 177 3.31 -10.46 1.03
C PRO A 177 2.73 -10.32 2.44
N LEU A 178 1.85 -11.25 2.81
CA LEU A 178 1.20 -11.29 4.11
C LEU A 178 2.23 -11.55 5.22
N LEU A 179 3.15 -12.50 5.03
CA LEU A 179 4.28 -12.76 5.94
C LEU A 179 5.19 -11.55 6.09
N VAL A 180 5.49 -10.84 5.00
CA VAL A 180 6.29 -9.59 5.02
C VAL A 180 5.58 -8.50 5.82
N LEU A 181 4.27 -8.34 5.64
CA LEU A 181 3.48 -7.38 6.41
C LEU A 181 3.38 -7.77 7.90
N CYS A 182 3.27 -9.06 8.21
CA CYS A 182 3.35 -9.59 9.57
C CYS A 182 4.72 -9.33 10.23
N ALA A 183 5.80 -9.31 9.44
CA ALA A 183 7.15 -9.04 9.93
C ALA A 183 7.45 -7.55 10.22
N ILE A 184 6.52 -6.63 9.95
CA ILE A 184 6.69 -5.20 10.25
C ILE A 184 6.81 -5.00 11.77
N ARG A 185 8.02 -4.68 12.22
CA ARG A 185 8.42 -4.75 13.63
C ARG A 185 8.04 -3.49 14.41
N ARG A 186 7.13 -3.65 15.39
CA ARG A 186 6.99 -2.70 16.53
C ARG A 186 7.06 -3.38 17.89
N ASN A 187 6.41 -4.53 18.05
CA ASN A 187 6.47 -5.35 19.25
C ASN A 187 6.79 -6.81 18.86
N ASN A 188 7.85 -7.38 19.45
CA ASN A 188 8.34 -8.71 19.08
C ASN A 188 7.28 -9.81 19.31
N LEU A 189 6.41 -9.66 20.32
CA LEU A 189 5.38 -10.65 20.62
C LEU A 189 4.30 -10.69 19.54
N TYR A 190 3.73 -9.53 19.19
CA TYR A 190 2.72 -9.44 18.12
C TYR A 190 3.28 -9.87 16.76
N MET A 191 4.52 -9.48 16.46
CA MET A 191 5.22 -9.92 15.25
C MET A 191 5.31 -11.46 15.22
N GLY A 192 5.77 -12.08 16.32
CA GLY A 192 5.86 -13.55 16.43
C GLY A 192 4.51 -14.26 16.24
N VAL A 193 3.44 -13.74 16.87
CA VAL A 193 2.09 -14.30 16.71
C VAL A 193 1.60 -14.18 15.27
N SER A 194 1.77 -13.02 14.64
CA SER A 194 1.31 -12.79 13.27
C SER A 194 2.08 -13.64 12.24
N ILE A 195 3.40 -13.77 12.40
CA ILE A 195 4.23 -14.66 11.59
C ILE A 195 3.81 -16.12 11.83
N GLY A 196 3.52 -16.50 13.07
CA GLY A 196 3.00 -17.82 13.40
C GLY A 196 1.77 -18.19 12.59
N PHE A 197 0.73 -17.34 12.59
CA PHE A 197 -0.48 -17.56 11.80
C PHE A 197 -0.23 -17.57 10.28
N ALA A 198 0.65 -16.70 9.77
CA ALA A 198 0.99 -16.69 8.35
C ALA A 198 1.72 -17.99 7.93
N VAL A 199 2.68 -18.44 8.73
CA VAL A 199 3.43 -19.68 8.47
C VAL A 199 2.54 -20.90 8.59
N THR A 200 1.66 -20.98 9.59
CA THR A 200 0.72 -22.11 9.70
C THR A 200 -0.26 -22.14 8.52
N CYS A 201 -0.74 -20.99 8.05
CA CYS A 201 -1.57 -20.90 6.85
C CYS A 201 -0.82 -21.40 5.59
N ILE A 202 0.45 -21.01 5.41
CA ILE A 202 1.30 -21.50 4.31
C ILE A 202 1.47 -23.01 4.36
N VAL A 203 1.86 -23.54 5.53
CA VAL A 203 2.11 -24.97 5.71
C VAL A 203 0.83 -25.77 5.50
N ALA A 204 -0.29 -25.33 6.08
CA ALA A 204 -1.58 -25.98 5.90
C ALA A 204 -2.05 -25.95 4.43
N SER A 205 -1.85 -24.83 3.73
CA SER A 205 -2.18 -24.72 2.29
C SER A 205 -1.36 -25.69 1.45
N GLN A 206 -0.06 -25.82 1.73
CA GLN A 206 0.81 -26.79 1.06
C GLN A 206 0.36 -28.22 1.34
N ILE A 207 0.12 -28.57 2.61
CA ILE A 207 -0.37 -29.91 2.98
C ILE A 207 -1.68 -30.22 2.25
N ALA A 208 -2.65 -29.29 2.26
CA ALA A 208 -3.92 -29.47 1.58
C ALA A 208 -3.72 -29.74 0.08
N LEU A 209 -2.97 -28.88 -0.62
CA LEU A 209 -2.66 -29.05 -2.05
C LEU A 209 -2.00 -30.40 -2.37
N PHE A 210 -1.07 -30.87 -1.55
CA PHE A 210 -0.44 -32.18 -1.73
C PHE A 210 -1.40 -33.35 -1.45
N THR A 211 -2.25 -33.23 -0.44
CA THR A 211 -3.19 -34.30 -0.07
C THR A 211 -4.36 -34.45 -1.04
N THR A 212 -4.80 -33.36 -1.65
CA THR A 212 -5.97 -33.35 -2.54
C THR A 212 -5.60 -33.25 -4.01
N SER A 213 -4.32 -33.37 -4.37
CA SER A 213 -3.87 -33.23 -5.76
C SER A 213 -4.29 -31.90 -6.41
N GLY A 214 -4.34 -30.82 -5.61
CA GLY A 214 -4.60 -29.46 -6.07
C GLY A 214 -5.96 -28.86 -5.70
N SER A 215 -6.98 -29.67 -5.36
CA SER A 215 -8.31 -29.21 -4.97
C SER A 215 -8.40 -29.03 -3.45
N ILE A 216 -7.96 -27.86 -2.95
CA ILE A 216 -7.91 -27.58 -1.49
C ILE A 216 -9.28 -27.77 -0.83
N GLU A 217 -10.34 -27.49 -1.59
CA GLU A 217 -11.74 -27.59 -1.22
C GLU A 217 -12.21 -29.00 -0.84
N ASP A 218 -11.56 -30.06 -1.35
CA ASP A 218 -11.98 -31.45 -1.09
C ASP A 218 -11.81 -31.85 0.39
N ASN A 219 -10.87 -31.21 1.10
CA ASN A 219 -10.70 -31.40 2.53
C ASN A 219 -11.23 -30.19 3.31
N ASN A 220 -12.55 -30.19 3.57
CA ASN A 220 -13.24 -29.09 4.23
C ASN A 220 -12.61 -28.67 5.57
N SER A 221 -12.06 -29.61 6.34
CA SER A 221 -11.42 -29.32 7.64
C SER A 221 -10.14 -28.49 7.49
N LEU A 222 -9.26 -28.89 6.56
CA LEU A 222 -8.05 -28.14 6.24
C LEU A 222 -8.39 -26.81 5.57
N PHE A 223 -9.38 -26.80 4.69
CA PHE A 223 -9.81 -25.59 4.00
C PHE A 223 -10.32 -24.51 4.99
N LEU A 224 -11.18 -24.88 5.94
CA LEU A 224 -11.64 -23.98 7.00
C LEU A 224 -10.49 -23.53 7.92
N PHE A 225 -9.53 -24.40 8.20
CA PHE A 225 -8.33 -24.06 8.97
C PHE A 225 -7.45 -23.04 8.22
N ILE A 226 -7.26 -23.21 6.91
CA ILE A 226 -6.52 -22.28 6.05
C ILE A 226 -7.22 -20.92 6.01
N LEU A 227 -8.55 -20.91 5.81
CA LEU A 227 -9.33 -19.66 5.78
C LEU A 227 -9.25 -18.90 7.12
N SER A 228 -9.44 -19.59 8.24
CA SER A 228 -9.40 -18.96 9.56
C SER A 228 -8.01 -18.41 9.91
N THR A 229 -6.95 -19.21 9.70
CA THR A 229 -5.56 -18.77 9.95
C THR A 229 -5.13 -17.65 8.99
N GLY A 230 -5.54 -17.72 7.72
CA GLY A 230 -5.30 -16.69 6.72
C GLY A 230 -6.01 -15.37 7.04
N CYS A 231 -7.27 -15.41 7.48
CA CYS A 231 -8.00 -14.24 7.95
C CYS A 231 -7.32 -13.57 9.15
N LEU A 232 -6.93 -14.36 10.16
CA LEU A 232 -6.25 -13.85 11.34
C LEU A 232 -4.90 -13.23 10.97
N ALA A 233 -4.13 -13.90 10.12
CA ALA A 233 -2.86 -13.38 9.63
C ALA A 233 -3.07 -12.06 8.87
N ALA A 234 -4.04 -11.99 7.95
CA ALA A 234 -4.35 -10.79 7.17
C ALA A 234 -4.77 -9.61 8.07
N PHE A 235 -5.61 -9.88 9.07
CA PHE A 235 -6.04 -8.87 10.04
C PHE A 235 -4.86 -8.35 10.87
N LEU A 236 -4.02 -9.24 11.39
CA LEU A 236 -2.82 -8.87 12.14
C LEU A 236 -1.80 -8.11 11.28
N ALA A 237 -1.66 -8.48 10.00
CA ALA A 237 -0.83 -7.75 9.05
C ALA A 237 -1.32 -6.31 8.86
N VAL A 238 -2.63 -6.09 8.70
CA VAL A 238 -3.21 -4.74 8.62
C VAL A 238 -3.01 -3.98 9.93
N LEU A 239 -3.22 -4.62 11.08
CA LEU A 239 -2.95 -4.00 12.38
C LEU A 239 -1.47 -3.61 12.52
N ASN A 240 -0.54 -4.42 12.04
CA ASN A 240 0.88 -4.07 12.03
C ASN A 240 1.15 -2.84 11.16
N ILE A 241 0.52 -2.71 9.99
CA ILE A 241 0.63 -1.50 9.14
C ILE A 241 0.07 -0.28 9.87
N ILE A 242 -1.09 -0.42 10.52
CA ILE A 242 -1.74 0.67 11.24
C ILE A 242 -0.95 1.08 12.48
N HIS A 243 -0.43 0.10 13.23
CA HIS A 243 0.35 0.33 14.43
C HIS A 243 1.84 0.52 14.19
N PHE A 244 2.38 0.37 12.98
CA PHE A 244 3.81 0.63 12.73
C PHE A 244 4.21 2.08 13.07
N ARG A 245 3.23 2.98 13.10
CA ARG A 245 3.41 4.42 13.31
C ARG A 245 3.79 4.74 14.75
N PRO A 246 4.63 5.77 15.00
CA PRO A 246 4.82 6.28 16.35
C PRO A 246 3.46 6.68 16.95
N ALA A 247 3.24 6.37 18.23
CA ALA A 247 1.96 6.60 18.93
C ALA A 247 1.47 8.05 18.82
N SER A 248 2.39 8.98 18.60
CA SER A 248 2.11 10.39 18.48
C SER A 248 1.62 10.88 17.11
N LYS A 249 1.70 10.03 16.08
CA LYS A 249 1.12 10.30 14.76
C LYS A 249 -0.14 9.45 14.54
N SER A 250 -0.59 8.75 15.58
CA SER A 250 -1.82 7.94 15.54
C SER A 250 -3.03 8.86 15.45
N ILE A 251 -3.94 8.51 14.55
CA ILE A 251 -5.22 9.21 14.39
C ILE A 251 -6.28 8.27 14.93
N ARG A 252 -6.36 8.10 16.26
CA ARG A 252 -7.17 7.06 16.92
C ARG A 252 -8.61 6.98 16.40
N TRP A 253 -9.25 8.13 16.20
CA TRP A 253 -10.63 8.21 15.71
C TRP A 253 -10.82 7.66 14.29
N ALA A 254 -9.77 7.66 13.45
CA ALA A 254 -9.80 7.11 12.10
C ALA A 254 -9.21 5.68 12.04
N GLU A 255 -8.32 5.33 12.96
CA GLU A 255 -7.72 3.99 13.04
C GLU A 255 -8.75 2.92 13.44
N ILE A 256 -9.58 3.19 14.46
CA ILE A 256 -10.63 2.26 14.92
C ILE A 256 -11.60 1.89 13.79
N PRO A 257 -12.27 2.83 13.09
CA PRO A 257 -13.19 2.48 12.02
C PRO A 257 -12.48 1.80 10.85
N THR A 258 -11.23 2.15 10.55
CA THR A 258 -10.45 1.46 9.50
C THR A 258 -10.20 0.00 9.86
N CYS A 259 -9.85 -0.30 11.12
CA CYS A 259 -9.69 -1.67 11.60
C CYS A 259 -11.00 -2.46 11.50
N ILE A 260 -12.13 -1.86 11.91
CA ILE A 260 -13.45 -2.50 11.83
C ILE A 260 -13.81 -2.80 10.36
N LEU A 261 -13.75 -1.79 9.48
CA LEU A 261 -14.05 -1.95 8.06
C LEU A 261 -13.17 -3.01 7.40
N THR A 262 -11.87 -3.02 7.72
CA THR A 262 -10.94 -4.00 7.14
C THR A 262 -11.19 -5.41 7.66
N SER A 263 -11.45 -5.57 8.95
CA SER A 263 -11.81 -6.88 9.52
C SER A 263 -13.09 -7.45 8.91
N ALA A 264 -14.11 -6.62 8.73
CA ALA A 264 -15.36 -7.00 8.07
C ALA A 264 -15.13 -7.38 6.61
N ALA A 265 -14.33 -6.61 5.87
CA ALA A 265 -13.99 -6.93 4.48
C ALA A 265 -13.22 -8.26 4.35
N ILE A 266 -12.22 -8.51 5.21
CA ILE A 266 -11.44 -9.76 5.23
C ILE A 266 -12.36 -10.96 5.54
N LEU A 267 -13.24 -10.82 6.53
CA LEU A 267 -14.17 -11.88 6.91
C LEU A 267 -15.15 -12.20 5.76
N LEU A 268 -15.75 -11.17 5.15
CA LEU A 268 -16.65 -11.36 4.02
C LEU A 268 -15.95 -11.98 2.81
N PHE A 269 -14.71 -11.59 2.55
CA PHE A 269 -13.91 -12.20 1.50
C PHE A 269 -13.70 -13.70 1.76
N ALA A 270 -13.37 -14.09 2.99
CA ALA A 270 -13.23 -15.50 3.33
C ALA A 270 -14.54 -16.29 3.24
N ILE A 271 -15.67 -15.69 3.63
CA ILE A 271 -16.99 -16.29 3.42
C ILE A 271 -17.27 -16.45 1.91
N ALA A 272 -16.97 -15.45 1.10
CA ALA A 272 -17.15 -15.52 -0.35
C ALA A 272 -16.29 -16.63 -0.98
N VAL A 273 -15.02 -16.76 -0.56
CA VAL A 273 -14.13 -17.85 -0.99
C VAL A 273 -14.69 -19.21 -0.57
N TYR A 274 -15.20 -19.33 0.66
CA TYR A 274 -15.81 -20.56 1.14
C TYR A 274 -17.04 -20.97 0.32
N TYR A 275 -17.94 -20.04 0.02
CA TYR A 275 -19.13 -20.30 -0.79
C TYR A 275 -18.75 -20.70 -2.22
N ASN A 276 -17.81 -19.99 -2.83
CA ASN A 276 -17.36 -20.28 -4.18
C ASN A 276 -16.70 -21.66 -4.29
N ALA A 277 -15.87 -22.03 -3.31
CA ALA A 277 -15.20 -23.33 -3.25
C ALA A 277 -16.18 -24.50 -3.11
N ASN A 278 -17.31 -24.30 -2.41
CA ASN A 278 -18.34 -25.32 -2.23
C ASN A 278 -19.43 -25.27 -3.32
N HIS A 279 -19.23 -24.50 -4.39
CA HIS A 279 -20.22 -24.29 -5.45
C HIS A 279 -21.60 -23.82 -4.95
N MET A 280 -21.63 -23.14 -3.80
CA MET A 280 -22.87 -22.60 -3.23
C MET A 280 -23.15 -21.22 -3.82
N GLN A 281 -24.43 -20.94 -4.09
CA GLN A 281 -24.84 -19.61 -4.55
C GLN A 281 -24.64 -18.59 -3.42
N LEU A 282 -23.74 -17.63 -3.65
CA LEU A 282 -23.50 -16.54 -2.72
C LEU A 282 -24.70 -15.59 -2.70
N PRO A 283 -25.31 -15.30 -1.54
CA PRO A 283 -26.40 -14.33 -1.46
C PRO A 283 -25.96 -12.98 -2.03
N GLU A 284 -26.78 -12.38 -2.89
CA GLU A 284 -26.40 -11.16 -3.62
C GLU A 284 -26.03 -10.01 -2.66
N LEU A 285 -26.77 -9.87 -1.55
CA LEU A 285 -26.47 -8.90 -0.50
C LEU A 285 -25.06 -9.07 0.07
N LEU A 286 -24.61 -10.31 0.26
CA LEU A 286 -23.30 -10.62 0.84
C LEU A 286 -22.17 -10.26 -0.15
N LEU A 287 -22.39 -10.52 -1.45
CA LEU A 287 -21.48 -10.10 -2.51
C LEU A 287 -21.37 -8.57 -2.55
N ARG A 288 -22.49 -7.85 -2.54
CA ARG A 288 -22.53 -6.37 -2.56
C ARG A 288 -21.85 -5.78 -1.32
N LEU A 289 -22.11 -6.34 -0.14
CA LEU A 289 -21.43 -5.96 1.11
C LEU A 289 -19.93 -6.22 1.03
N GLY A 290 -19.51 -7.38 0.51
CA GLY A 290 -18.11 -7.74 0.34
C GLY A 290 -17.36 -6.77 -0.56
N VAL A 291 -17.94 -6.44 -1.73
CA VAL A 291 -17.38 -5.46 -2.67
C VAL A 291 -17.32 -4.06 -2.04
N GLY A 292 -18.42 -3.59 -1.45
CA GLY A 292 -18.48 -2.27 -0.83
C GLY A 292 -17.49 -2.12 0.33
N LEU A 293 -17.42 -3.09 1.23
CA LEU A 293 -16.47 -3.09 2.35
C LEU A 293 -15.02 -3.30 1.90
N GLY A 294 -14.77 -4.05 0.82
CA GLY A 294 -13.45 -4.13 0.20
C GLY A 294 -12.95 -2.78 -0.30
N ILE A 295 -13.83 -2.00 -0.95
CA ILE A 295 -13.51 -0.65 -1.42
C ILE A 295 -13.32 0.31 -0.22
N LEU A 296 -14.20 0.25 0.78
CA LEU A 296 -14.10 1.11 1.97
C LEU A 296 -12.86 0.79 2.83
N SER A 297 -12.49 -0.48 2.96
CA SER A 297 -11.28 -0.88 3.69
C SER A 297 -10.01 -0.42 2.98
N SER A 298 -9.89 -0.64 1.67
CA SER A 298 -8.72 -0.19 0.90
C SER A 298 -8.58 1.35 0.90
N THR A 299 -9.68 2.07 0.71
CA THR A 299 -9.69 3.55 0.75
C THR A 299 -9.38 4.10 2.14
N SER A 300 -9.89 3.50 3.22
CA SER A 300 -9.59 3.92 4.59
C SER A 300 -8.13 3.66 5.00
N ILE A 301 -7.55 2.51 4.61
CA ILE A 301 -6.12 2.25 4.79
C ILE A 301 -5.29 3.30 4.05
N LEU A 302 -5.60 3.58 2.78
CA LEU A 302 -4.86 4.55 1.99
C LEU A 302 -5.03 5.97 2.54
N ALA A 303 -6.23 6.35 2.95
CA ALA A 303 -6.51 7.65 3.58
C ALA A 303 -5.72 7.83 4.89
N LEU A 304 -5.61 6.78 5.71
CA LEU A 304 -4.75 6.81 6.90
C LEU A 304 -3.29 7.03 6.50
N LEU A 305 -2.77 6.22 5.57
CA LEU A 305 -1.37 6.32 5.13
C LEU A 305 -1.05 7.70 4.54
N VAL A 306 -1.92 8.23 3.68
CA VAL A 306 -1.80 9.58 3.12
C VAL A 306 -1.92 10.64 4.21
N GLY A 307 -2.87 10.50 5.13
CA GLY A 307 -3.03 11.41 6.27
C GLY A 307 -1.80 11.46 7.17
N GLN A 308 -1.09 10.33 7.35
CA GLN A 308 0.20 10.33 8.02
C GLN A 308 1.29 11.00 7.23
N LEU A 309 1.39 10.69 5.93
CA LEU A 309 2.38 11.33 5.07
C LEU A 309 2.20 12.83 5.15
N LEU A 310 0.95 13.29 5.10
CA LEU A 310 0.61 14.68 5.30
C LEU A 310 1.02 15.21 6.65
N ARG A 311 0.63 14.59 7.76
CA ARG A 311 1.03 15.06 9.11
C ARG A 311 2.56 15.07 9.28
N SER A 312 3.26 14.13 8.67
CA SER A 312 4.73 14.09 8.70
C SER A 312 5.37 15.11 7.76
N SER A 313 4.65 15.53 6.72
CA SER A 313 5.06 16.51 5.72
C SER A 313 4.33 17.83 5.88
N VAL A 314 3.61 18.08 6.99
CA VAL A 314 3.16 19.43 7.33
C VAL A 314 4.44 20.12 7.75
N PHE A 315 5.16 20.54 6.71
CA PHE A 315 6.12 21.62 6.76
C PHE A 315 5.39 22.72 7.49
N THR A 316 5.87 23.02 8.68
CA THR A 316 5.60 24.29 9.31
C THR A 316 6.16 25.33 8.36
N ILE A 317 5.28 25.83 7.51
CA ILE A 317 5.58 26.99 6.69
C ILE A 317 5.80 28.08 7.70
N TYR A 318 7.07 28.37 7.97
CA TYR A 318 7.44 29.50 8.80
C TYR A 318 6.87 30.74 8.13
N SER A 319 5.79 31.29 8.70
CA SER A 319 5.12 32.49 8.21
C SER A 319 5.92 33.77 8.51
N GLY A 320 7.06 33.66 9.20
CA GLY A 320 7.89 34.82 9.49
C GLY A 320 8.57 35.32 8.23
N SER A 321 8.88 36.61 8.25
CA SER A 321 9.31 37.37 7.07
C SER A 321 10.64 36.88 6.48
N GLY A 322 11.50 36.23 7.26
CA GLY A 322 12.85 35.80 6.87
C GLY A 322 13.83 36.04 8.00
N ILE A 323 15.13 35.87 7.74
CA ILE A 323 16.19 36.27 8.69
C ILE A 323 17.12 37.28 8.00
N GLN A 324 17.60 38.26 8.76
CA GLN A 324 18.77 39.02 8.31
C GLN A 324 20.00 38.11 8.39
N ALA A 325 20.76 38.04 7.31
CA ALA A 325 22.00 37.28 7.26
C ALA A 325 23.10 38.06 6.54
N VAL A 326 24.33 37.69 6.84
CA VAL A 326 25.52 38.21 6.17
C VAL A 326 25.96 37.21 5.11
N CYS A 327 26.24 37.68 3.89
CA CYS A 327 26.69 36.78 2.83
C CYS A 327 28.10 36.26 3.16
N PRO A 328 28.33 34.93 3.20
CA PRO A 328 29.63 34.39 3.58
C PRO A 328 30.73 34.65 2.53
N ARG A 329 30.37 35.08 1.32
CA ARG A 329 31.31 35.32 0.23
C ARG A 329 31.74 36.78 0.09
N CYS A 330 30.78 37.71 0.17
CA CYS A 330 31.05 39.15 -0.02
C CYS A 330 30.76 40.01 1.21
N LEU A 331 30.39 39.38 2.34
CA LEU A 331 30.10 40.04 3.63
C LEU A 331 28.98 41.09 3.60
N SER A 332 28.23 41.19 2.50
CA SER A 332 27.09 42.09 2.42
C SER A 332 25.94 41.58 3.27
N GLU A 333 25.35 42.45 4.06
CA GLU A 333 24.09 42.20 4.74
C GLU A 333 22.95 42.12 3.72
N PHE A 334 22.08 41.13 3.86
CA PHE A 334 20.89 41.01 3.05
C PHE A 334 19.82 40.21 3.78
N PHE A 335 18.57 40.45 3.39
CA PHE A 335 17.44 39.73 3.93
C PHE A 335 17.26 38.39 3.22
N VAL A 336 17.26 37.30 3.98
CA VAL A 336 17.06 35.95 3.47
C VAL A 336 15.61 35.53 3.73
N PRO A 337 14.71 35.62 2.73
CA PRO A 337 13.39 35.04 2.87
C PRO A 337 13.49 33.51 2.98
N SER A 338 12.48 32.87 3.57
CA SER A 338 12.39 31.42 3.61
C SER A 338 12.42 30.83 2.19
N GLY A 339 13.17 29.74 1.99
CA GLY A 339 13.34 29.12 0.67
C GLY A 339 14.62 29.54 -0.05
N LYS A 340 14.57 29.63 -1.39
CA LYS A 340 15.73 29.92 -2.25
C LYS A 340 15.93 31.44 -2.37
N SER A 341 17.12 31.91 -2.03
CA SER A 341 17.54 33.29 -2.17
C SER A 341 18.85 33.38 -2.95
N ARG A 342 19.17 34.60 -3.43
CA ARG A 342 20.45 34.90 -4.07
C ARG A 342 21.01 36.18 -3.48
N CYS A 343 22.33 36.21 -3.23
CA CYS A 343 22.99 37.45 -2.87
C CYS A 343 22.98 38.41 -4.07
N GLY A 344 22.57 39.66 -3.87
CA GLY A 344 22.52 40.68 -4.93
C GLY A 344 23.88 41.10 -5.48
N ILE A 345 24.97 40.88 -4.73
CA ILE A 345 26.33 41.30 -5.12
C ILE A 345 27.09 40.16 -5.79
N CYS A 346 27.26 39.02 -5.12
CA CYS A 346 28.12 37.93 -5.60
C CYS A 346 27.37 36.76 -6.26
N ASN A 347 26.04 36.86 -6.41
CA ASN A 347 25.16 35.82 -6.94
C ASN A 347 25.25 34.46 -6.24
N LEU A 348 25.72 34.41 -4.99
CA LEU A 348 25.68 33.18 -4.21
C LEU A 348 24.23 32.73 -4.01
N HIS A 349 23.92 31.51 -4.45
CA HIS A 349 22.62 30.88 -4.21
C HIS A 349 22.59 30.26 -2.82
N MET A 350 21.61 30.65 -2.03
CA MET A 350 21.39 30.14 -0.68
C MET A 350 19.99 29.57 -0.57
N LYS A 351 19.81 28.57 0.30
CA LYS A 351 18.49 28.03 0.61
C LYS A 351 18.34 28.02 2.13
N LEU A 352 17.51 28.91 2.65
CA LEU A 352 17.17 28.93 4.06
C LEU A 352 16.04 27.94 4.33
N TYR A 353 16.29 27.02 5.25
CA TYR A 353 15.31 26.09 5.75
C TYR A 353 15.14 26.33 7.24
N ILE A 354 13.98 26.88 7.63
CA ILE A 354 13.62 27.13 9.02
C ILE A 354 12.74 25.96 9.44
N GLU A 355 13.22 25.17 10.39
CA GLU A 355 12.39 24.16 11.05
C GLU A 355 11.76 24.78 12.29
N SER A 356 10.45 24.62 12.46
CA SER A 356 9.80 24.94 13.72
C SER A 356 10.36 24.06 14.85
N PRO A 357 10.39 24.57 16.10
CA PRO A 357 10.63 23.69 17.22
C PRO A 357 9.53 22.61 17.22
N ASN A 358 9.97 21.37 17.07
CA ASN A 358 9.09 20.21 17.07
C ASN A 358 9.39 19.38 18.31
N CYS A 359 8.36 18.80 18.93
CA CYS A 359 8.57 17.90 20.06
C CYS A 359 9.48 16.74 19.64
N SER A 360 10.58 16.54 20.38
CA SER A 360 11.61 15.53 20.08
C SER A 360 11.09 14.09 20.04
N SER A 361 9.92 13.81 20.65
CA SER A 361 9.29 12.50 20.56
C SER A 361 8.46 12.33 19.30
N CYS A 362 7.59 13.31 19.02
CA CYS A 362 6.48 13.13 18.10
C CYS A 362 6.57 13.90 16.80
N GLY A 363 7.40 14.94 16.76
CA GLY A 363 7.44 15.89 15.66
C GLY A 363 6.26 16.88 15.64
N TYR A 364 5.46 16.97 16.72
CA TYR A 364 4.40 17.98 16.82
C TYR A 364 5.01 19.37 16.91
N ASP A 365 4.50 20.31 16.13
CA ASP A 365 4.93 21.70 16.15
C ASP A 365 4.54 22.35 17.48
N ILE A 366 5.56 22.68 18.29
CA ILE A 366 5.37 23.32 19.59
C ILE A 366 5.49 24.84 19.51
N SER A 367 5.69 25.42 18.32
CA SER A 367 5.87 26.87 18.16
C SER A 367 4.68 27.71 18.62
N LYS A 368 3.47 27.13 18.65
CA LYS A 368 2.23 27.80 19.06
C LYS A 368 1.79 27.48 20.50
N LEU A 369 2.61 26.74 21.24
CA LEU A 369 2.31 26.30 22.60
C LEU A 369 3.21 27.07 23.56
N GLU A 370 2.78 28.28 23.94
CA GLU A 370 3.58 29.17 24.79
C GLU A 370 3.72 28.64 26.23
N ASP A 371 2.71 27.94 26.76
CA ASP A 371 2.65 27.52 28.17
C ASP A 371 2.50 26.01 28.43
N CYS A 372 2.59 25.15 27.41
CA CYS A 372 2.42 23.71 27.62
C CYS A 372 3.72 23.06 28.12
N VAL A 373 3.71 22.59 29.38
CA VAL A 373 4.79 21.76 29.96
C VAL A 373 4.92 20.43 29.22
N ASN A 374 3.81 19.87 28.74
CA ASN A 374 3.76 18.59 28.06
C ASN A 374 3.22 18.75 26.64
N CYS A 375 3.75 17.97 25.70
CA CYS A 375 3.24 17.94 24.34
C CYS A 375 1.81 17.38 24.31
N PRO A 376 0.82 18.06 23.69
CA PRO A 376 -0.58 17.64 23.68
C PRO A 376 -0.81 16.32 22.96
N GLU A 377 0.02 15.98 21.97
CA GLU A 377 -0.12 14.74 21.20
C GLU A 377 0.49 13.51 21.91
N CYS A 378 1.64 13.68 22.58
CA CYS A 378 2.40 12.54 23.11
C CYS A 378 2.62 12.53 24.62
N GLY A 379 2.22 13.59 25.33
CA GLY A 379 2.38 13.73 26.78
C GLY A 379 3.82 13.88 27.26
N LYS A 380 4.83 13.84 26.37
CA LYS A 380 6.23 13.99 26.76
C LYS A 380 6.49 15.43 27.23
N PRO A 381 7.22 15.64 28.33
CA PRO A 381 7.59 16.98 28.77
C PRO A 381 8.44 17.67 27.70
N ILE A 382 8.07 18.91 27.38
CA ILE A 382 8.82 19.78 26.49
C ILE A 382 9.92 20.38 27.36
N LYS A 383 11.20 20.07 27.05
CA LYS A 383 12.32 20.76 27.70
C LYS A 383 12.24 22.23 27.27
N SER A 384 11.72 23.10 28.13
CA SER A 384 11.75 24.53 27.88
C SER A 384 13.21 24.96 27.77
N ALA A 385 13.55 25.68 26.71
CA ALA A 385 14.92 26.14 26.45
C ALA A 385 15.46 27.08 27.54
N SER A 386 14.65 27.47 28.52
CA SER A 386 15.02 28.30 29.66
C SER A 386 16.01 27.67 30.66
N THR A 387 16.47 26.42 30.45
CA THR A 387 17.49 25.77 31.30
C THR A 387 18.86 25.58 30.61
N LEU A 388 19.08 26.19 29.44
CA LEU A 388 20.39 26.24 28.76
C LEU A 388 20.97 27.66 28.78
N GLN A 389 21.04 28.28 29.97
CA GLN A 389 21.86 29.47 30.21
C GLN A 389 23.25 29.07 30.68
#